data_AF-A0A2D4M5I8-F1
#
_entry.id   AF-A0A2D4M5I8-F1
#
_cell.length_a   1.000
_cell.length_b   1.000
_cell.length_c   1.000
_cell.angle_alpha   90.00
_cell.angle_beta   90.00
_cell.angle_gamma   90.00
#
_symmetry.space_group_name_H-M   'P 1'
#
loop_
_entity.id
_entity.type
_entity.pdbx_description
1 polymer ?
#
loop_
_entity_poly.entity_id
_entity_poly.type
_entity_poly.pdbx_seq_one_letter_code
_entity_poly.pdbx_strand_id
1 'polypeptide(L)'
;MVIWDNIDRIVEEQYKIIREMTSIPTTKTGKKPVTTVAISSPAASTQCMIKGMLAAEKLSTTTSAQSVQASLLAIQETMVMLQESMSKTHIESRSDRETMKTKLKTEIGEMKVEFRNLDKKIGLIQESIKRNEEKIRTIKQQSEQTEKKLELMDEKITGYNKETEVALIHLEMERVSYYLRFQNIKEVKEEDLTLVMAELLVELLQRDKNEIVNKIDNIYCCGLPESRATTHGS
;
A
#
# COMPACT_ATOMS: atom_id res chain seq x y z
N MET A 1 -7.75 -17.69 1.85
CA MET A 1 -6.56 -18.35 2.42
C MET A 1 -5.29 -17.92 1.67
N VAL A 2 -5.22 -18.08 0.35
CA VAL A 2 -4.06 -17.74 -0.51
C VAL A 2 -3.49 -16.32 -0.35
N ILE A 3 -4.32 -15.32 -0.06
CA ILE A 3 -3.86 -13.92 0.11
C ILE A 3 -3.04 -13.76 1.40
N TRP A 4 -3.42 -14.45 2.48
CA TRP A 4 -2.69 -14.40 3.75
C TRP A 4 -1.36 -15.15 3.63
N ASP A 5 -1.34 -16.29 2.94
CA ASP A 5 -0.10 -17.05 2.69
C ASP A 5 0.92 -16.24 1.88
N ASN A 6 0.46 -15.41 0.94
CA ASN A 6 1.31 -14.48 0.19
C ASN A 6 1.86 -13.36 1.07
N ILE A 7 1.05 -12.82 1.99
CA ILE A 7 1.48 -11.76 2.91
C ILE A 7 2.53 -12.30 3.88
N ASP A 8 2.31 -13.49 4.46
CA ASP A 8 3.26 -14.12 5.38
C ASP A 8 4.59 -14.43 4.69
N ARG A 9 4.55 -14.92 3.45
CA ARG A 9 5.78 -15.15 2.66
C ARG A 9 6.57 -13.87 2.44
N ILE A 10 5.89 -12.76 2.07
CA ILE A 10 6.54 -11.47 1.83
C ILE A 10 7.17 -10.93 3.13
N VAL A 11 6.48 -11.07 4.26
CA VAL A 11 6.97 -10.61 5.56
C VAL A 11 8.20 -11.40 6.00
N GLU A 12 8.22 -12.72 5.81
CA GLU A 12 9.39 -13.55 6.11
C GLU A 12 10.60 -13.19 5.22
N GLU A 13 10.37 -12.95 3.93
CA GLU A 13 11.43 -12.57 2.98
C GLU A 13 12.05 -11.22 3.35
N GLN A 14 11.23 -10.24 3.74
CA GLN A 14 11.70 -8.95 4.24
C GLN A 14 12.53 -9.10 5.52
N TYR A 15 12.11 -9.96 6.44
CA TYR A 15 12.85 -10.21 7.68
C TYR A 15 14.23 -10.84 7.40
N LYS A 16 14.32 -11.74 6.42
CA LYS A 16 15.57 -12.39 6.01
C LYS A 16 16.56 -11.39 5.42
N ILE A 17 16.10 -10.51 4.53
CA ILE A 17 16.94 -9.48 3.90
C ILE A 17 17.50 -8.52 4.96
N ILE A 18 16.66 -8.05 5.90
CA ILE A 18 17.09 -7.16 6.99
C ILE A 18 18.15 -7.85 7.86
N ARG A 19 17.98 -9.15 8.14
CA ARG A 19 18.93 -9.94 8.95
C ARG A 19 20.28 -10.10 8.25
N GLU A 20 20.30 -10.34 6.94
CA GLU A 20 21.53 -10.41 6.14
C GLU A 20 22.25 -9.05 6.09
N MET A 21 21.50 -7.97 5.86
CA MET A 21 22.04 -6.60 5.86
C MET A 21 22.63 -6.18 7.21
N THR A 22 22.08 -6.70 8.31
CA THR A 22 22.53 -6.40 9.68
C THR A 22 23.70 -7.30 10.11
N SER A 23 23.92 -8.43 9.42
CA SER A 23 24.99 -9.39 9.71
C SER A 23 26.26 -9.07 8.91
N ILE A 24 26.85 -7.89 9.12
CA ILE A 24 28.22 -7.62 8.66
C ILE A 24 29.18 -8.26 9.67
N PRO A 25 30.10 -9.17 9.26
CA PRO A 25 31.15 -9.64 10.13
C PRO A 25 32.11 -8.48 10.43
N THR A 26 32.27 -8.17 11.71
CA THR A 26 33.26 -7.20 12.20
C THR A 26 34.68 -7.77 12.06
N THR A 27 35.26 -7.71 10.87
CA THR A 27 36.71 -7.89 10.72
C THR A 27 37.42 -6.60 11.11
N LYS A 28 37.71 -6.45 12.40
CA LYS A 28 38.86 -5.69 12.87
C LYS A 28 40.12 -6.48 12.53
N THR A 29 41.12 -5.84 11.91
CA THR A 29 42.55 -5.80 12.33
C THR A 29 43.41 -5.42 11.13
N GLY A 30 44.25 -4.39 11.32
CA GLY A 30 45.13 -3.88 10.28
C GLY A 30 46.44 -4.65 10.10
N LYS A 31 47.27 -4.02 9.25
CA LYS A 31 48.69 -4.28 8.92
C LYS A 31 48.96 -5.37 7.86
N LYS A 32 49.71 -4.90 6.85
CA LYS A 32 50.29 -5.58 5.68
C LYS A 32 50.79 -7.00 5.96
N PRO A 33 50.83 -7.82 4.89
CA PRO A 33 52.12 -8.37 4.48
C PRO A 33 52.46 -8.01 3.03
N VAL A 34 53.72 -7.62 2.86
CA VAL A 34 54.43 -7.66 1.58
C VAL A 34 54.54 -9.12 1.15
N THR A 35 54.17 -9.44 -0.09
CA THR A 35 54.73 -10.60 -0.78
C THR A 35 54.92 -10.25 -2.25
N THR A 36 56.19 -10.05 -2.55
CA THR A 36 56.88 -10.10 -3.83
C THR A 36 56.43 -11.29 -4.68
N VAL A 37 56.05 -11.03 -5.93
CA VAL A 37 56.22 -11.98 -7.04
C VAL A 37 56.94 -11.24 -8.16
N ALA A 38 57.98 -11.91 -8.64
CA ALA A 38 59.01 -11.41 -9.54
C ALA A 38 58.54 -11.38 -11.01
N ILE A 39 58.99 -10.31 -11.69
CA ILE A 39 59.69 -10.28 -12.98
C ILE A 39 59.09 -11.12 -14.14
N SER A 40 58.66 -10.41 -15.17
CA SER A 40 58.93 -10.81 -16.56
C SER A 40 59.29 -9.57 -17.39
N SER A 41 60.60 -9.38 -17.53
CA SER A 41 61.23 -8.48 -18.49
C SER A 41 61.28 -9.16 -19.85
N PRO A 42 61.01 -8.46 -20.97
CA PRO A 42 61.66 -8.75 -22.23
C PRO A 42 62.82 -7.77 -22.38
N ALA A 43 64.01 -8.22 -21.97
CA ALA A 43 65.25 -7.64 -22.44
C ALA A 43 65.34 -7.89 -23.95
N ALA A 44 65.15 -6.85 -24.75
CA ALA A 44 65.64 -6.84 -26.12
C ALA A 44 67.16 -6.68 -26.05
N SER A 45 67.81 -7.83 -25.88
CA SER A 45 69.23 -8.05 -26.10
C SER A 45 69.57 -7.73 -27.56
N THR A 46 70.17 -6.56 -27.81
CA THR A 46 71.09 -6.43 -28.93
C THR A 46 72.48 -6.17 -28.36
N GLN A 47 73.18 -7.30 -28.30
CA GLN A 47 74.53 -7.53 -27.89
C GLN A 47 75.51 -6.59 -28.62
N CYS A 48 76.42 -6.03 -27.83
CA CYS A 48 77.61 -5.34 -28.31
C CYS A 48 78.51 -6.37 -29.03
N MET A 49 78.64 -6.26 -30.35
CA MET A 49 79.80 -6.81 -31.06
C MET A 49 80.72 -5.65 -31.45
N ILE A 50 81.58 -5.23 -30.52
CA ILE A 50 82.80 -4.50 -30.90
C ILE A 50 83.76 -5.56 -31.43
N LYS A 51 83.66 -5.81 -32.74
CA LYS A 51 84.67 -6.54 -33.51
C LYS A 51 85.56 -5.51 -34.17
N GLY A 52 86.85 -5.53 -33.80
CA GLY A 52 87.82 -4.52 -34.14
C GLY A 52 88.01 -4.30 -35.64
N MET A 53 88.12 -3.03 -36.01
CA MET A 53 88.85 -2.56 -37.18
C MET A 53 89.62 -1.30 -36.78
N LEU A 54 90.69 -1.49 -36.02
CA LEU A 54 91.77 -0.52 -35.87
C LEU A 54 92.71 -0.75 -37.05
N ALA A 55 92.39 -0.15 -38.20
CA ALA A 55 93.27 -0.10 -39.36
C ALA A 55 92.95 1.14 -40.22
N ALA A 56 93.55 2.27 -39.86
CA ALA A 56 94.07 3.30 -40.75
C ALA A 56 94.38 4.55 -39.92
N GLU A 57 95.60 4.61 -39.39
CA GLU A 57 96.20 5.87 -38.97
C GLU A 57 96.29 6.85 -40.15
N LYS A 58 96.13 8.14 -39.83
CA LYS A 58 96.41 9.34 -40.64
C LYS A 58 95.38 9.75 -41.70
N LEU A 59 94.33 10.49 -41.29
CA LEU A 59 93.91 11.75 -41.92
C LEU A 59 92.80 12.48 -41.09
N SER A 60 92.94 13.80 -40.93
CA SER A 60 91.88 14.77 -40.54
C SER A 60 91.44 14.88 -39.07
N THR A 61 92.13 15.73 -38.32
CA THR A 61 91.80 16.20 -36.95
C THR A 61 90.56 17.12 -36.87
N THR A 62 89.85 17.40 -37.98
CA THR A 62 88.78 18.42 -38.04
C THR A 62 87.36 17.84 -38.17
N THR A 63 87.20 16.59 -38.64
CA THR A 63 85.88 15.99 -38.93
C THR A 63 85.23 15.32 -37.71
N SER A 64 85.99 14.91 -36.69
CA SER A 64 85.44 14.30 -35.47
C SER A 64 84.92 15.32 -34.44
N ALA A 65 85.39 16.56 -34.47
CA ALA A 65 84.89 17.62 -33.59
C ALA A 65 83.47 18.09 -33.96
N GLN A 66 83.17 18.17 -35.26
CA GLN A 66 81.86 18.61 -35.76
C GLN A 66 80.75 17.60 -35.47
N SER A 67 81.01 16.29 -35.57
CA SER A 67 80.01 15.26 -35.27
C SER A 67 79.70 15.16 -33.76
N VAL A 68 80.71 15.37 -32.92
CA VAL A 68 80.55 15.46 -31.46
C VAL A 68 79.73 16.70 -31.09
N GLN A 69 79.98 17.85 -31.72
CA GLN A 69 79.22 19.08 -31.49
C GLN A 69 77.75 18.95 -31.91
N ALA A 70 77.47 18.36 -33.08
CA ALA A 70 76.10 18.10 -33.54
C ALA A 70 75.34 17.14 -32.60
N SER A 71 76.03 16.11 -32.10
CA SER A 71 75.45 15.15 -31.15
C SER A 71 75.10 15.81 -29.81
N LEU A 72 75.95 16.72 -29.31
CA LEU A 72 75.69 17.48 -28.09
C LEU A 72 74.48 18.41 -28.22
N LEU A 73 74.34 19.10 -29.36
CA LEU A 73 73.18 19.96 -29.65
C LEU A 73 71.88 19.15 -29.70
N ALA A 74 71.88 17.99 -30.36
CA ALA A 74 70.72 17.10 -30.38
C ALA A 74 70.33 16.59 -28.98
N ILE A 75 71.32 16.30 -28.12
CA ILE A 75 71.07 15.95 -26.71
C ILE A 75 70.46 17.13 -25.94
N GLN A 76 70.94 18.35 -26.19
CA GLN A 76 70.40 19.54 -25.54
C GLN A 76 68.96 19.83 -25.99
N GLU A 77 68.66 19.72 -27.29
CA GLU A 77 67.30 19.88 -27.83
C GLU A 77 66.33 18.84 -27.27
N THR A 78 66.74 17.58 -27.20
CA THR A 78 65.91 16.51 -26.61
C THR A 78 65.69 16.71 -25.10
N MET A 79 66.67 17.24 -24.37
CA MET A 79 66.52 17.61 -22.95
C MET A 79 65.49 18.73 -22.75
N VAL A 80 65.52 19.75 -23.61
CA VAL A 80 64.55 20.87 -23.55
C VAL A 80 63.14 20.37 -23.89
N MET A 81 62.98 19.57 -24.96
CA MET A 81 61.67 19.00 -25.32
C MET A 81 61.10 18.11 -24.21
N LEU A 82 61.94 17.32 -23.54
CA LEU A 82 61.52 16.51 -22.39
C LEU A 82 61.04 17.39 -21.22
N GLN A 83 61.77 18.46 -20.92
CA GLN A 83 61.38 19.41 -19.86
C GLN A 83 60.06 20.12 -20.18
N GLU A 84 59.85 20.54 -21.43
CA GLU A 84 58.60 21.13 -21.89
C GLU A 84 57.43 20.13 -21.80
N SER A 85 57.64 18.89 -22.25
CA SER A 85 56.63 17.83 -22.18
C SER A 85 56.22 17.55 -20.73
N MET A 86 57.18 17.41 -19.81
CA MET A 86 56.92 17.20 -18.39
C MET A 86 56.15 18.36 -17.76
N SER A 87 56.53 19.61 -18.08
CA SER A 87 55.85 20.81 -17.61
C SER A 87 54.40 20.84 -18.09
N LYS A 88 54.17 20.58 -19.39
CA LYS A 88 52.85 20.53 -20.00
C LYS A 88 51.96 19.47 -19.35
N THR A 89 52.46 18.24 -19.19
CA THR A 89 51.72 17.14 -18.53
C THR A 89 51.37 17.48 -17.08
N HIS A 90 52.27 18.14 -16.34
CA HIS A 90 51.97 18.59 -14.98
C HIS A 90 50.89 19.67 -14.91
N ILE A 91 50.92 20.63 -15.84
CA ILE A 91 49.91 21.70 -15.92
C ILE A 91 48.54 21.10 -16.25
N GLU A 92 48.47 20.21 -17.24
CA GLU A 92 47.23 19.54 -17.66
C GLU A 92 46.66 18.68 -16.53
N SER A 93 47.47 17.81 -15.93
CA SER A 93 47.06 16.99 -14.77
C SER A 93 46.58 17.85 -13.59
N ARG A 94 47.23 18.99 -13.35
CA ARG A 94 46.78 19.95 -12.32
C ARG A 94 45.45 20.57 -12.68
N SER A 95 45.24 20.96 -13.94
CA SER A 95 43.97 21.49 -14.43
C SER A 95 42.84 20.47 -14.24
N ASP A 96 43.03 19.23 -14.71
CA ASP A 96 42.05 18.16 -14.57
C ASP A 96 41.70 17.91 -13.10
N ARG A 97 42.72 17.86 -12.23
CA ARG A 97 42.52 17.68 -10.79
C ARG A 97 41.70 18.82 -10.16
N GLU A 98 41.92 20.07 -10.55
CA GLU A 98 41.11 21.18 -10.03
C GLU A 98 39.68 21.17 -10.61
N THR A 99 39.49 20.80 -11.89
CA THR A 99 38.13 20.67 -12.46
C THR A 99 37.34 19.54 -11.81
N MET A 100 37.96 18.41 -11.52
CA MET A 100 37.31 17.31 -10.81
C MET A 100 36.94 17.72 -9.39
N LYS A 101 37.84 18.44 -8.71
CA LYS A 101 37.60 18.95 -7.35
C LYS A 101 36.44 19.94 -7.30
N THR A 102 36.29 20.82 -8.29
CA THR A 102 35.15 21.75 -8.34
C THR A 102 33.84 21.03 -8.62
N LYS A 103 33.81 20.11 -9.60
CA LYS A 103 32.63 19.28 -9.90
C LYS A 103 32.15 18.51 -8.67
N LEU A 104 33.07 17.80 -8.00
CA LEU A 104 32.76 17.06 -6.76
C LEU A 104 32.22 17.98 -5.66
N LYS A 105 32.79 19.17 -5.50
CA LYS A 105 32.31 20.13 -4.50
C LYS A 105 30.89 20.61 -4.80
N THR A 106 30.57 20.84 -6.08
CA THR A 106 29.23 21.24 -6.52
C THR A 106 28.22 20.12 -6.30
N GLU A 107 28.50 18.89 -6.76
CA GLU A 107 27.61 17.74 -6.58
C GLU A 107 27.35 17.45 -5.10
N ILE A 108 28.37 17.52 -4.24
CA ILE A 108 28.19 17.41 -2.78
C ILE A 108 27.28 18.51 -2.23
N GLY A 109 27.38 19.72 -2.77
CA GLY A 109 26.52 20.85 -2.41
C GLY A 109 25.06 20.59 -2.77
N GLU A 110 24.81 20.13 -4.00
CA GLU A 110 23.48 19.78 -4.51
C GLU A 110 22.85 18.64 -3.72
N MET A 111 23.59 17.55 -3.50
CA MET A 111 23.13 16.42 -2.68
C MET A 111 22.76 16.85 -1.25
N LYS A 112 23.50 17.78 -0.64
CA LYS A 112 23.16 18.33 0.69
C LYS A 112 21.85 19.11 0.68
N VAL A 113 21.53 19.81 -0.41
CA VAL A 113 20.26 20.53 -0.56
C VAL A 113 19.12 19.53 -0.71
N GLU A 114 19.28 18.53 -1.57
CA GLU A 114 18.29 17.47 -1.78
C GLU A 114 18.01 16.69 -0.49
N PHE A 115 19.06 16.34 0.27
CA PHE A 115 18.93 15.67 1.56
C PHE A 115 18.06 16.46 2.53
N ARG A 116 18.31 17.78 2.67
CA ARG A 116 17.46 18.65 3.51
C ARG A 116 16.01 18.72 3.04
N ASN A 117 15.78 18.69 1.73
CA ASN A 117 14.43 18.68 1.18
C ASN A 117 13.71 17.37 1.47
N LEU A 118 14.40 16.23 1.37
CA LEU A 118 13.88 14.93 1.74
C LEU A 118 13.56 14.86 3.23
N ASP A 119 14.44 15.34 4.11
CA ASP A 119 14.18 15.42 5.56
C ASP A 119 12.90 16.21 5.86
N LYS A 120 12.69 17.35 5.19
CA LYS A 120 11.47 18.14 5.34
C LYS A 120 10.23 17.36 4.91
N LYS A 121 10.28 16.68 3.76
CA LYS A 121 9.16 15.84 3.27
C LYS A 121 8.87 14.67 4.22
N ILE A 122 9.90 14.02 4.75
CA ILE A 122 9.78 12.95 5.74
C ILE A 122 9.09 13.48 7.00
N GLY A 123 9.46 14.67 7.49
CA GLY A 123 8.81 15.30 8.63
C GLY A 123 7.31 15.55 8.40
N LEU A 124 6.93 16.06 7.22
CA LEU A 124 5.52 16.26 6.85
C LEU A 124 4.75 14.93 6.81
N ILE A 125 5.36 13.86 6.27
CA ILE A 125 4.77 12.52 6.23
C ILE A 125 4.57 11.99 7.65
N GLN A 126 5.57 12.10 8.52
CA GLN A 126 5.47 11.68 9.93
C GLN A 126 4.35 12.40 10.68
N GLU A 127 4.19 13.71 10.47
CA GLU A 127 3.09 14.47 11.07
C GLU A 127 1.73 13.99 10.55
N SER A 128 1.62 13.74 9.25
CA SER A 128 0.40 13.24 8.63
C SER A 128 0.01 11.85 9.14
N ILE A 129 0.99 10.96 9.35
CA ILE A 129 0.79 9.62 9.93
C ILE A 129 0.25 9.75 11.36
N LYS A 130 0.89 10.56 12.20
CA LYS A 130 0.46 10.77 13.59
C LYS A 130 -0.98 11.29 13.67
N ARG A 131 -1.35 12.24 12.80
CA ARG A 131 -2.72 12.77 12.71
C ARG A 131 -3.72 11.71 12.26
N ASN A 132 -3.35 10.84 11.33
CA ASN A 132 -4.20 9.76 10.85
C ASN A 132 -4.40 8.68 11.93
N GLU A 133 -3.37 8.33 12.68
CA GLU A 133 -3.48 7.40 13.82
C GLU A 133 -4.49 7.90 14.87
N GLU A 134 -4.46 9.19 15.19
CA GLU A 134 -5.41 9.81 16.11
C GLU A 134 -6.85 9.75 15.57
N LYS A 135 -7.05 10.08 14.29
CA LYS A 135 -8.37 9.97 13.64
C LYS A 135 -8.91 8.54 13.66
N ILE A 136 -8.06 7.55 13.38
CA ILE A 136 -8.43 6.12 13.41
C ILE A 136 -8.86 5.71 14.82
N ARG A 137 -8.16 6.17 15.87
CA ARG A 137 -8.58 5.91 17.26
C ARG A 137 -9.98 6.45 17.56
N THR A 138 -10.25 7.70 17.18
CA THR A 138 -11.57 8.31 17.40
C THR A 138 -12.67 7.59 16.62
N ILE A 139 -12.43 7.25 15.35
CA ILE A 139 -13.39 6.51 14.52
C ILE A 139 -13.69 5.14 15.13
N LYS A 140 -12.66 4.42 15.59
CA LYS A 140 -12.82 3.11 16.22
C LYS A 140 -13.71 3.20 17.47
N GLN A 141 -13.49 4.20 18.32
CA GLN A 141 -14.30 4.41 19.52
C GLN A 141 -15.76 4.77 19.18
N GLN A 142 -15.99 5.64 18.20
CA GLN A 142 -17.33 6.00 17.74
C GLN A 142 -18.07 4.79 17.14
N SER A 143 -17.37 3.96 16.37
CA SER A 143 -17.91 2.72 15.80
C SER A 143 -18.35 1.76 16.90
N GLU A 144 -17.50 1.52 17.90
CA GLU A 144 -17.83 0.63 19.03
C GLU A 144 -19.03 1.14 19.85
N GLN A 145 -19.13 2.45 20.05
CA GLN A 145 -20.29 3.04 20.72
C GLN A 145 -21.58 2.88 19.89
N THR A 146 -21.48 3.00 18.57
CA THR A 146 -22.62 2.87 17.66
C THR A 146 -23.10 1.42 17.59
N GLU A 147 -22.17 0.46 17.55
CA GLU A 147 -22.44 -0.98 17.59
C GLU A 147 -23.20 -1.36 18.87
N LYS A 148 -22.72 -0.93 20.05
CA LYS A 148 -23.43 -1.17 21.33
C LYS A 148 -24.85 -0.59 21.36
N LYS A 149 -25.07 0.58 20.76
CA LYS A 149 -26.41 1.18 20.66
C LYS A 149 -27.31 0.39 19.72
N LEU A 150 -26.76 -0.14 18.64
CA LEU A 150 -27.48 -0.95 17.66
C LEU A 150 -27.90 -2.29 18.28
N GLU A 151 -27.00 -2.97 18.99
CA GLU A 151 -27.31 -4.20 19.74
C GLU A 151 -28.45 -3.98 20.75
N LEU A 152 -28.39 -2.89 21.52
CA LEU A 152 -29.46 -2.56 22.48
C LEU A 152 -30.79 -2.24 21.81
N MET A 153 -30.76 -1.64 20.61
CA MET A 153 -31.98 -1.38 19.85
C MET A 153 -32.58 -2.67 19.28
N ASP A 154 -31.74 -3.59 18.80
CA ASP A 154 -32.14 -4.89 18.29
C ASP A 154 -32.78 -5.77 19.38
N GLU A 155 -32.19 -5.77 20.58
CA GLU A 155 -32.77 -6.44 21.76
C GLU A 155 -34.15 -5.89 22.10
N LYS A 156 -34.32 -4.56 22.09
CA LYS A 156 -35.62 -3.91 22.33
C LYS A 156 -36.66 -4.25 21.28
N ILE A 157 -36.31 -4.20 19.99
CA ILE A 157 -37.21 -4.56 18.89
C ILE A 157 -37.65 -6.01 19.01
N THR A 158 -36.72 -6.91 19.29
CA THR A 158 -37.01 -8.33 19.52
C THR A 158 -37.94 -8.53 20.72
N GLY A 159 -37.75 -7.76 21.81
CA GLY A 159 -38.63 -7.75 22.97
C GLY A 159 -40.05 -7.31 22.63
N TYR A 160 -40.21 -6.16 21.97
CA TYR A 160 -41.52 -5.66 21.55
C TYR A 160 -42.23 -6.63 20.59
N ASN A 161 -41.51 -7.22 19.63
CA ASN A 161 -42.09 -8.19 18.71
C ASN A 161 -42.67 -9.39 19.48
N LYS A 162 -41.93 -9.95 20.44
CA LYS A 162 -42.44 -11.04 21.29
C LYS A 162 -43.69 -10.65 22.07
N GLU A 163 -43.69 -9.45 22.67
CA GLU A 163 -44.86 -8.96 23.41
C GLU A 163 -46.08 -8.79 22.50
N THR A 164 -45.88 -8.23 21.30
CA THR A 164 -46.96 -8.06 20.31
C THR A 164 -47.47 -9.39 19.77
N GLU A 165 -46.61 -10.37 19.54
CA GLU A 165 -47.00 -11.72 19.13
C GLU A 165 -47.86 -12.39 20.20
N VAL A 166 -47.46 -12.30 21.48
CA VAL A 166 -48.23 -12.83 22.61
C VAL A 166 -49.59 -12.15 22.72
N ALA A 167 -49.66 -10.82 22.59
CA ALA A 167 -50.91 -10.07 22.62
C ALA A 167 -51.84 -10.46 21.46
N LEU A 168 -51.30 -10.64 20.25
CA LEU A 168 -52.05 -11.08 19.08
C LEU A 168 -52.61 -12.49 19.27
N ILE A 169 -51.79 -13.43 19.77
CA ILE A 169 -52.24 -14.79 20.09
C ILE A 169 -53.38 -14.76 21.11
N HIS A 170 -53.27 -13.94 22.16
CA HIS A 170 -54.32 -13.82 23.17
C HIS A 170 -55.65 -13.34 22.57
N LEU A 171 -55.62 -12.30 21.75
CA LEU A 171 -56.82 -11.79 21.06
C LEU A 171 -57.42 -12.84 20.09
N GLU A 172 -56.57 -13.59 19.39
CA GLU A 172 -57.02 -14.66 18.50
C GLU A 172 -57.68 -15.81 19.29
N MET A 173 -57.10 -16.17 20.44
CA MET A 173 -57.69 -17.16 21.35
C MET A 173 -59.06 -16.70 21.88
N GLU A 174 -59.20 -15.43 22.28
CA GLU A 174 -60.49 -14.87 22.69
C GLU A 174 -61.50 -14.92 21.54
N ARG A 175 -61.09 -14.51 20.33
CA ARG A 175 -61.93 -14.55 19.12
C ARG A 175 -62.44 -15.96 18.85
N VAL A 176 -61.56 -16.96 18.84
CA VAL A 176 -61.94 -18.38 18.65
C VAL A 176 -62.87 -18.86 19.77
N SER A 177 -62.62 -18.47 21.02
CA SER A 177 -63.51 -18.81 22.14
C SER A 177 -64.91 -18.24 21.97
N TYR A 178 -65.06 -17.02 21.43
CA TYR A 178 -66.37 -16.44 21.15
C TYR A 178 -67.10 -17.22 20.06
N TYR A 179 -66.45 -17.51 18.93
CA TYR A 179 -67.06 -18.28 17.84
C TYR A 179 -67.51 -19.67 18.27
N LEU A 180 -66.72 -20.36 19.10
CA LEU A 180 -67.09 -21.68 19.61
C LEU A 180 -68.34 -21.62 20.50
N ARG A 181 -68.50 -20.58 21.33
CA ARG A 181 -69.72 -20.39 22.13
C ARG A 181 -70.96 -20.20 21.25
N PHE A 182 -70.84 -19.46 20.14
CA PHE A 182 -71.94 -19.26 19.19
C PHE A 182 -72.31 -20.54 18.45
N GLN A 183 -71.32 -21.32 18.03
CA GLN A 183 -71.57 -22.64 17.43
C GLN A 183 -72.30 -23.56 18.40
N ASN A 184 -71.86 -23.61 19.66
CA ASN A 184 -72.51 -24.41 20.69
C ASN A 184 -73.97 -23.97 20.92
N ILE A 185 -74.29 -22.67 20.84
CA ILE A 185 -75.68 -22.19 20.94
C ILE A 185 -76.50 -22.68 19.74
N LYS A 186 -75.99 -22.53 18.52
CA LYS A 186 -76.66 -23.00 17.30
C LYS A 186 -76.89 -24.51 17.32
N GLU A 187 -75.94 -25.29 17.85
CA GLU A 187 -76.04 -26.74 17.96
C GLU A 187 -77.04 -27.16 19.05
N VAL A 188 -77.00 -26.54 20.23
CA VAL A 188 -77.89 -26.88 21.36
C VAL A 188 -79.34 -26.44 21.12
N LYS A 189 -79.54 -25.33 20.41
CA LYS A 189 -80.87 -24.75 20.17
C LYS A 189 -81.43 -25.06 18.78
N GLU A 190 -80.62 -25.62 17.87
CA GLU A 190 -80.93 -25.83 16.44
C GLU A 190 -81.37 -24.55 15.68
N GLU A 191 -81.17 -23.38 16.29
CA GLU A 191 -81.55 -22.07 15.74
C GLU A 191 -80.31 -21.30 15.31
N ASP A 192 -80.33 -20.73 14.11
CA ASP A 192 -79.26 -19.86 13.64
C ASP A 192 -79.35 -18.51 14.35
N LEU A 193 -78.48 -18.29 15.33
CA LEU A 193 -78.48 -17.08 16.14
C LEU A 193 -78.35 -15.80 15.30
N THR A 194 -77.65 -15.84 14.15
CA THR A 194 -77.56 -14.70 13.23
C THR A 194 -78.92 -14.36 12.65
N LEU A 195 -79.71 -15.37 12.27
CA LEU A 195 -81.07 -15.17 11.77
C LEU A 195 -82.03 -14.69 12.87
N VAL A 196 -81.90 -15.24 14.09
CA VAL A 196 -82.72 -14.82 15.25
C VAL A 196 -82.43 -13.37 15.64
N MET A 197 -81.15 -12.97 15.69
CA MET A 197 -80.80 -11.58 15.96
C MET A 197 -81.25 -10.65 14.84
N ALA A 198 -81.13 -11.07 13.58
CA ALA A 198 -81.64 -10.28 12.46
C ALA A 198 -83.16 -10.10 12.53
N GLU A 199 -83.93 -11.15 12.86
CA GLU A 199 -85.39 -11.06 13.02
C GLU A 199 -85.80 -10.10 14.15
N LEU A 200 -85.17 -10.17 15.32
CA LEU A 200 -85.44 -9.23 16.42
C LEU A 200 -85.06 -7.78 16.05
N LEU A 201 -83.98 -7.59 15.28
CA LEU A 201 -83.52 -6.27 14.86
C LEU A 201 -84.35 -5.69 13.71
N VAL A 202 -84.96 -6.52 12.85
CA VAL A 202 -85.89 -6.06 11.81
C VAL A 202 -87.05 -5.31 12.45
N GLU A 203 -87.61 -5.85 13.53
CA GLU A 203 -88.71 -5.21 14.26
C GLU A 203 -88.26 -3.91 14.94
N LEU A 204 -87.07 -3.90 15.54
CA LEU A 204 -86.56 -2.74 16.28
C LEU A 204 -86.10 -1.59 15.35
N LEU A 205 -85.43 -1.93 14.25
CA LEU A 205 -84.80 -0.96 13.33
C LEU A 205 -85.66 -0.65 12.10
N GLN A 206 -86.75 -1.40 11.87
CA GLN A 206 -87.65 -1.27 10.70
C GLN A 206 -86.89 -1.28 9.36
N ARG A 207 -85.87 -2.13 9.25
CA ARG A 207 -85.07 -2.29 8.02
C ARG A 207 -85.23 -3.69 7.47
N ASP A 208 -84.85 -3.85 6.20
CA ASP A 208 -84.90 -5.15 5.54
C ASP A 208 -83.98 -6.17 6.23
N LYS A 209 -84.48 -7.40 6.40
CA LYS A 209 -83.76 -8.49 7.06
C LYS A 209 -82.42 -8.78 6.39
N ASN A 210 -82.38 -8.77 5.05
CA ASN A 210 -81.16 -9.05 4.30
C ASN A 210 -80.15 -7.90 4.43
N GLU A 211 -80.62 -6.67 4.56
CA GLU A 211 -79.77 -5.51 4.84
C GLU A 211 -79.11 -5.63 6.22
N ILE A 212 -79.86 -6.08 7.23
CA ILE A 212 -79.35 -6.29 8.59
C ILE A 212 -78.38 -7.46 8.64
N VAL A 213 -78.70 -8.60 8.02
CA VAL A 213 -77.79 -9.77 7.94
C VAL A 213 -76.48 -9.38 7.25
N ASN A 214 -76.53 -8.70 6.11
CA ASN A 214 -75.31 -8.24 5.42
C ASN A 214 -74.49 -7.25 6.25
N LYS A 215 -75.12 -6.41 7.07
CA LYS A 215 -74.40 -5.51 7.99
C LYS A 215 -73.74 -6.26 9.13
N ILE A 216 -74.43 -7.25 9.70
CA ILE A 216 -73.87 -8.15 10.71
C ILE A 216 -72.65 -8.86 10.10
N ASP A 217 -72.80 -9.50 8.94
CA ASP A 217 -71.69 -10.19 8.25
C ASP A 217 -70.52 -9.25 7.91
N ASN A 218 -70.76 -8.02 7.46
CA ASN A 218 -69.69 -7.05 7.16
C ASN A 218 -68.93 -6.60 8.41
N ILE A 219 -69.60 -6.47 9.57
CA ILE A 219 -68.95 -6.14 10.84
C ILE A 219 -68.05 -7.31 11.29
N TYR A 220 -68.50 -8.55 11.07
CA TYR A 220 -67.72 -9.75 11.39
C TYR A 220 -66.60 -10.06 10.38
N CYS A 221 -66.72 -9.61 9.13
CA CYS A 221 -65.75 -9.84 8.05
C CYS A 221 -64.66 -8.75 7.91
N CYS A 222 -64.50 -7.85 8.88
CA CYS A 222 -63.43 -6.85 8.89
C CYS A 222 -62.04 -7.53 8.95
N GLY A 223 -61.48 -7.91 7.80
CA GLY A 223 -60.16 -8.53 7.72
C GLY A 223 -59.62 -8.87 6.32
N LEU A 224 -60.40 -8.82 5.24
CA LEU A 224 -59.86 -8.98 3.89
C LEU A 224 -60.04 -7.70 3.07
N PRO A 225 -58.96 -6.95 2.79
CA PRO A 225 -59.05 -5.86 1.84
C PRO A 225 -59.30 -6.47 0.46
N GLU A 226 -60.50 -6.25 -0.10
CA GLU A 226 -60.71 -6.37 -1.53
C GLU A 226 -59.76 -5.40 -2.24
N SER A 227 -58.66 -5.95 -2.75
CA SER A 227 -57.79 -5.30 -3.72
C SER A 227 -58.57 -5.01 -5.00
N ARG A 228 -59.31 -3.90 -5.02
CA ARG A 228 -59.75 -3.25 -6.25
C ARG A 228 -58.54 -2.62 -6.93
N ALA A 229 -57.92 -3.39 -7.82
CA ALA A 229 -57.04 -2.85 -8.83
C ALA A 229 -57.83 -1.89 -9.74
N THR A 230 -57.69 -0.59 -9.50
CA THR A 230 -58.05 0.42 -10.49
C THR A 230 -56.90 0.52 -11.49
N THR A 231 -57.03 -0.21 -12.59
CA THR A 231 -56.33 0.12 -13.83
C THR A 231 -56.93 1.40 -14.39
N HIS A 232 -56.33 2.56 -14.11
CA HIS A 232 -56.53 3.73 -14.96
C HIS A 232 -55.45 3.73 -16.06
N GLY A 233 -55.86 3.27 -17.23
CA GLY A 233 -55.25 3.65 -18.49
C GLY A 233 -56.05 4.77 -19.14
N SER A 234 -55.45 5.95 -19.22
CA SER A 234 -55.43 6.91 -20.34
C SER A 234 -54.85 8.22 -19.84
#